data_AF-A0A4Y2UQ32-F1
#
_entry.id   AF-A0A4Y2UQ32-F1
#
_cell.length_a   1.000
_cell.length_b   1.000
_cell.length_c   1.000
_cell.angle_alpha   90.00
_cell.angle_beta   90.00
_cell.angle_gamma   90.00
#
_symmetry.space_group_name_H-M   'P 1'
#
loop_
_entity.id
_entity.type
_entity.pdbx_description
1 polymer ?
#
loop_
_entity_poly.entity_id
_entity_poly.type
_entity_poly.pdbx_seq_one_letter_code
_entity_poly.pdbx_strand_id
1 'polypeptide(L)'
;MVNDVVRISKARKVFRKGYLPGWTEETFVVYKRYPTNPPTYVLQDLSGKEIAGRFYAEELQKIDKSDNDLWAIEKIIRTKGRGASRQLFVKWVGFDDSFNSWIKPEWLKT
;
A
#
# COMPACT_ATOMS: atom_id res chain seq x y z
N MET A 1 -3.79 -7.81 -13.35
CA MET A 1 -2.93 -8.61 -14.24
C MET A 1 -1.52 -8.09 -14.15
N VAL A 2 -0.52 -8.83 -14.65
CA VAL A 2 0.91 -8.55 -14.37
C VAL A 2 1.25 -7.07 -14.58
N ASN A 3 1.92 -6.47 -13.60
CA ASN A 3 2.20 -5.04 -13.42
C ASN A 3 1.04 -4.15 -12.93
N ASP A 4 -0.13 -4.72 -12.60
CA ASP A 4 -1.19 -3.98 -11.91
C ASP A 4 -0.85 -3.75 -10.44
N VAL A 5 -1.23 -2.57 -9.93
CA VAL A 5 -1.19 -2.24 -8.51
C VAL A 5 -2.46 -2.75 -7.83
N VAL A 6 -2.30 -3.46 -6.72
CA VAL A 6 -3.37 -4.14 -6.01
C VAL A 6 -3.27 -3.96 -4.50
N ARG A 7 -4.41 -3.99 -3.79
CA ARG A 7 -4.50 -4.22 -2.34
C ARG A 7 -4.84 -5.68 -2.07
N ILE A 8 -4.43 -6.20 -0.91
CA ILE A 8 -4.72 -7.57 -0.50
C ILE A 8 -5.91 -7.55 0.47
N SER A 9 -6.76 -8.56 0.43
CA SER A 9 -7.85 -8.69 1.40
C SER A 9 -7.29 -8.92 2.81
N LYS A 10 -7.83 -8.24 3.84
CA LYS A 10 -7.49 -8.55 5.24
C LYS A 10 -8.05 -9.93 5.58
N ALA A 11 -7.19 -10.83 6.06
CA ALA A 11 -7.55 -12.20 6.39
C ALA A 11 -8.83 -12.27 7.25
N ARG A 12 -9.73 -13.19 6.89
CA ARG A 12 -11.04 -13.37 7.52
C ARG A 12 -10.85 -13.83 8.98
N LYS A 13 -10.84 -12.90 9.94
CA LYS A 13 -11.13 -13.27 11.34
C LYS A 13 -12.58 -13.75 11.42
N VAL A 14 -12.80 -14.81 12.19
CA VAL A 14 -14.05 -15.58 12.35
C VAL A 14 -15.26 -14.72 12.78
N PHE A 15 -15.04 -13.47 13.17
CA PHE A 15 -16.08 -12.53 13.59
C PHE A 15 -15.87 -11.16 12.90
N ARG A 16 -16.80 -10.74 12.04
CA ARG A 16 -16.80 -9.39 11.45
C ARG A 16 -17.70 -8.47 12.26
N LYS A 17 -17.15 -7.35 12.70
CA LYS A 17 -17.95 -6.13 12.82
C LYS A 17 -18.04 -5.52 11.41
N GLY A 18 -19.24 -5.37 10.88
CA GLY A 18 -19.50 -5.03 9.47
C GLY A 18 -18.93 -3.70 8.97
N TYR A 19 -18.38 -2.87 9.87
CA TYR A 19 -17.83 -1.55 9.56
C TYR A 19 -16.30 -1.52 9.29
N LEU A 20 -15.57 -2.64 9.45
CA LEU A 20 -14.12 -2.65 9.24
C LEU A 20 -13.75 -2.86 7.76
N PRO A 21 -12.82 -2.06 7.18
CA PRO A 21 -12.43 -2.18 5.79
C PRO A 21 -11.83 -3.56 5.49
N GLY A 22 -12.28 -4.19 4.40
CA GLY A 22 -11.91 -5.56 4.02
C GLY A 22 -10.55 -5.69 3.32
N TRP A 23 -9.88 -4.57 3.03
CA TRP A 23 -8.63 -4.52 2.25
C TRP A 23 -7.50 -3.89 3.08
N THR A 24 -6.26 -4.25 2.75
CA THR A 24 -5.06 -3.59 3.28
C THR A 24 -4.97 -2.16 2.74
N GLU A 25 -4.30 -1.29 3.50
CA GLU A 25 -3.93 0.04 2.99
C GLU A 25 -2.64 -0.02 2.16
N GLU A 26 -1.79 -1.01 2.44
CA GLU A 26 -0.60 -1.30 1.65
C GLU A 26 -0.96 -1.76 0.24
N THR A 27 -0.18 -1.29 -0.73
CA THR A 27 -0.34 -1.57 -2.15
C THR A 27 0.85 -2.35 -2.69
N PHE A 28 0.56 -3.28 -3.60
CA PHE A 28 1.53 -4.21 -4.14
C PHE A 28 1.42 -4.27 -5.65
N VAL A 29 2.49 -4.68 -6.32
CA VAL A 29 2.52 -4.90 -7.76
C VAL A 29 2.39 -6.39 -8.03
N VAL A 30 1.49 -6.77 -8.95
CA VAL A 30 1.39 -8.15 -9.43
C VAL A 30 2.62 -8.47 -10.28
N TYR A 31 3.61 -9.14 -9.71
CA TYR A 31 4.85 -9.46 -10.39
C TYR A 31 4.72 -10.63 -11.36
N LYS A 32 4.06 -11.71 -10.93
CA LYS A 32 3.96 -12.94 -11.73
C LYS A 32 2.63 -13.63 -11.54
N ARG A 33 2.11 -14.20 -12.62
CA ARG A 33 0.93 -15.08 -12.62
C ARG A 33 1.38 -16.51 -12.89
N TYR A 34 0.80 -17.45 -12.16
CA TYR A 34 0.96 -18.87 -12.38
C TYR A 34 -0.36 -19.50 -12.84
N PRO A 35 -0.31 -20.35 -13.88
CA PRO A 35 -1.49 -21.04 -14.41
C PRO A 35 -1.85 -22.28 -13.55
N THR A 36 -2.09 -22.08 -12.25
CA THR A 36 -2.69 -23.10 -11.38
C THR A 36 -4.22 -23.11 -11.55
N ASN A 37 -4.90 -24.12 -11.00
CA ASN A 37 -6.36 -24.17 -10.96
C ASN A 37 -6.86 -24.12 -9.51
N PRO A 38 -7.34 -22.96 -9.00
CA PRO A 38 -7.47 -21.67 -9.68
C PRO A 38 -6.13 -20.91 -9.83
N PRO A 39 -6.03 -19.89 -10.71
CA PRO A 39 -4.79 -19.15 -10.95
C PRO A 39 -4.28 -18.42 -9.71
N THR A 40 -2.96 -18.41 -9.53
CA THR A 40 -2.31 -17.77 -8.39
C THR A 40 -1.31 -16.71 -8.82
N TYR A 41 -1.06 -15.74 -7.95
CA TYR A 41 -0.26 -14.55 -8.23
C TYR A 41 0.84 -14.38 -7.18
N VAL A 42 2.01 -13.94 -7.61
CA VAL A 42 3.08 -13.44 -6.75
C VAL A 42 3.08 -11.93 -6.81
N LEU A 43 3.22 -11.32 -5.63
CA LEU A 43 3.21 -9.88 -5.45
C LEU A 43 4.60 -9.38 -5.05
N GLN A 44 4.91 -8.16 -5.45
CA GLN A 44 6.05 -7.39 -4.97
C GLN A 44 5.56 -6.13 -4.27
N ASP A 45 6.30 -5.68 -3.27
CA ASP A 45 6.12 -4.34 -2.71
C ASP A 45 6.62 -3.25 -3.68
N LEU A 46 6.43 -1.99 -3.31
CA LEU A 46 6.90 -0.86 -4.12
C LEU A 46 8.44 -0.73 -4.18
N SER A 47 9.17 -1.45 -3.32
CA SER A 47 10.64 -1.54 -3.35
C SER A 47 11.15 -2.65 -4.29
N GLY A 48 10.24 -3.44 -4.87
CA GLY A 48 10.56 -4.57 -5.73
C GLY A 48 10.85 -5.87 -4.98
N LYS A 49 10.63 -5.91 -3.66
CA LYS A 49 10.79 -7.11 -2.85
C LYS A 49 9.56 -8.00 -2.98
N GLU A 50 9.79 -9.28 -3.28
CA GLU A 50 8.72 -10.27 -3.35
C GLU A 50 8.13 -10.56 -1.96
N ILE A 51 6.81 -10.67 -1.93
CA ILE A 51 6.07 -11.06 -0.72
C ILE A 51 5.99 -12.57 -0.67
N ALA A 52 6.29 -13.12 0.51
CA ALA A 52 6.19 -14.55 0.74
C ALA A 52 4.74 -15.03 0.58
N GLY A 53 4.54 -16.01 -0.29
CA GLY A 53 3.24 -16.63 -0.53
C GLY A 53 2.72 -16.43 -1.96
N ARG A 54 1.53 -16.97 -2.21
CA ARG A 54 0.82 -16.85 -3.48
C ARG A 54 -0.63 -16.51 -3.18
N PHE A 55 -1.18 -15.58 -3.93
CA PHE A 55 -2.51 -15.03 -3.70
C PHE A 55 -3.46 -15.45 -4.82
N TYR A 56 -4.72 -15.66 -4.49
CA TYR A 56 -5.77 -15.87 -5.48
C TYR A 56 -6.33 -14.56 -5.99
N ALA A 57 -7.04 -14.58 -7.13
CA ALA A 57 -7.61 -13.37 -7.72
C ALA A 57 -8.62 -12.68 -6.77
N GLU A 58 -9.36 -13.47 -6.01
CA GLU A 58 -10.39 -13.03 -5.06
C GLU A 58 -9.80 -12.30 -3.85
N GLU A 59 -8.50 -12.50 -3.58
CA GLU A 59 -7.77 -11.85 -2.50
C GLU A 59 -7.12 -10.54 -2.95
N LEU A 60 -7.28 -10.14 -4.22
CA LEU A 60 -6.64 -8.98 -4.83
C LEU A 60 -7.68 -7.98 -5.32
N GLN A 61 -7.55 -6.73 -4.89
CA GLN A 61 -8.31 -5.61 -5.41
C GLN A 61 -7.40 -4.72 -6.24
N LYS A 62 -7.70 -4.58 -7.53
CA LYS A 62 -6.99 -3.61 -8.39
C LYS A 62 -7.29 -2.18 -7.95
N ILE A 63 -6.24 -1.36 -7.92
CA ILE A 63 -6.32 0.08 -7.66
C ILE A 63 -6.06 0.80 -8.97
N ASP A 64 -6.86 1.82 -9.27
CA ASP A 64 -6.62 2.68 -10.42
C ASP A 64 -5.52 3.71 -10.12
N LYS A 65 -4.74 4.07 -11.15
CA LYS A 65 -3.59 4.97 -11.00
C LYS A 65 -3.98 6.36 -10.46
N SER A 66 -5.22 6.80 -10.64
CA SER A 66 -5.74 8.05 -10.06
C SER A 66 -5.77 8.02 -8.54
N ASP A 67 -5.97 6.85 -7.94
CA ASP A 67 -6.00 6.68 -6.48
C ASP A 67 -4.58 6.54 -5.90
N ASN A 68 -3.61 6.18 -6.75
CA ASN A 68 -2.19 6.01 -6.38
C ASN A 68 -1.46 7.34 -6.14
N ASP A 69 -2.05 8.47 -6.54
CA ASP A 69 -1.52 9.81 -6.27
C ASP A 69 -1.86 10.30 -4.85
N LEU A 70 -2.63 9.53 -4.08
CA LEU A 70 -3.11 9.89 -2.75
C LEU A 70 -2.65 8.88 -1.70
N TRP A 71 -1.36 8.93 -1.34
CA TRP A 71 -0.83 8.22 -0.18
C TRP A 71 -1.27 8.92 1.11
N ALA A 72 -2.02 8.22 1.95
CA ALA A 72 -2.45 8.74 3.24
C ALA A 72 -1.27 8.77 4.23
N ILE A 73 -1.15 9.86 4.98
CA ILE A 73 -0.17 9.99 6.07
C ILE A 73 -0.80 9.47 7.36
N GLU A 74 -0.15 8.51 7.99
CA GLU A 74 -0.57 7.98 9.30
C GLU A 74 -0.19 8.96 10.41
N LYS A 75 1.07 9.42 10.39
CA LYS A 75 1.59 10.36 11.38
C LYS A 75 2.78 11.13 10.83
N ILE A 76 2.93 12.37 11.29
CA ILE A 76 4.17 13.14 11.12
C ILE A 76 5.09 12.79 12.29
N ILE A 77 6.21 12.14 12.00
CA ILE A 77 7.17 11.64 13.00
C ILE A 77 8.12 12.77 13.43
N ARG A 78 8.63 13.55 12.47
CA ARG A 78 9.57 14.65 12.74
C ARG A 78 9.32 15.81 11.79
N THR A 79 9.79 16.98 12.20
CA THR A 79 9.87 18.16 11.33
C THR A 79 11.29 18.72 11.39
N LYS A 80 11.79 19.24 10.27
CA LYS A 80 13.10 19.91 10.21
C LYS A 80 13.03 21.11 9.28
N GLY A 81 13.97 22.04 9.44
CA GLY A 81 14.04 23.27 8.64
C GLY A 81 13.04 24.34 9.07
N ARG A 82 13.10 25.50 8.40
CA ARG A 82 12.21 26.65 8.62
C ARG A 82 11.84 27.30 7.28
N GLY A 83 10.67 27.92 7.21
CA GLY A 83 10.17 28.57 5.99
C GLY A 83 10.12 27.59 4.81
N ALA A 84 10.65 28.00 3.67
CA ALA A 84 10.69 27.20 2.43
C ALA A 84 11.55 25.92 2.51
N SER A 85 12.40 25.78 3.54
CA SER A 85 13.20 24.57 3.76
C SER A 85 12.53 23.55 4.69
N ARG A 86 11.30 23.83 5.13
CA ARG A 86 10.58 22.96 6.06
C ARG A 86 10.28 21.63 5.37
N GLN A 87 10.65 20.54 6.04
CA GLN A 87 10.33 19.18 5.61
C GLN A 87 9.66 18.42 6.76
N LEU A 88 8.77 17.50 6.40
CA LEU A 88 8.03 16.63 7.33
C LEU A 88 8.48 15.20 7.09
N PHE A 89 8.95 14.53 8.13
CA PHE A 89 9.23 13.09 8.09
C PHE A 89 7.95 12.36 8.43
N VAL A 90 7.38 11.65 7.47
CA VAL A 90 6.04 11.07 7.58
C VAL A 90 6.09 9.55 7.60
N LYS A 91 5.15 8.99 8.36
CA LYS A 91 4.75 7.60 8.30
C LYS A 91 3.58 7.49 7.35
N TRP A 92 3.68 6.63 6.33
CA TRP A 92 2.58 6.36 5.41
C TRP A 92 1.65 5.30 5.97
N VAL A 93 0.34 5.50 5.80
CA VAL A 93 -0.67 4.53 6.23
C VAL A 93 -0.45 3.22 5.47
N GLY A 94 -0.35 2.12 6.22
CA GLY A 94 -0.26 0.79 5.64
C GLY A 94 1.14 0.35 5.22
N PHE A 95 2.16 1.21 5.30
CA PHE A 95 3.54 0.84 4.99
C PHE A 95 4.35 0.62 6.27
N ASP A 96 5.44 -0.14 6.19
CA ASP A 96 6.39 -0.27 7.29
C ASP A 96 7.31 0.98 7.40
N ASP A 97 8.17 1.02 8.42
CA ASP A 97 8.99 2.21 8.70
C ASP A 97 10.08 2.46 7.65
N SER A 98 10.40 1.46 6.82
CA SER A 98 11.35 1.60 5.71
C SER A 98 10.87 2.56 4.63
N PHE A 99 9.55 2.74 4.49
CA PHE A 99 8.95 3.68 3.54
C PHE A 99 8.82 5.10 4.08
N ASN A 100 9.19 5.35 5.35
CA ASN A 100 9.13 6.68 5.93
C ASN A 100 9.99 7.65 5.12
N SER A 101 9.43 8.79 4.73
CA SER A 101 10.10 9.73 3.83
C SER A 101 9.94 11.18 4.27
N TRP A 102 10.87 12.02 3.81
CA TRP A 102 10.78 13.47 3.99
C TRP A 102 9.99 14.07 2.83
N ILE A 103 8.86 14.69 3.14
CA ILE A 103 8.04 15.42 2.17
C ILE A 103 8.02 16.91 2.46
N LYS A 104 7.69 17.70 1.45
CA LYS A 104 7.41 19.13 1.63
C LYS A 104 5.97 19.32 2.13
N PRO A 105 5.72 20.28 3.04
CA PRO A 105 4.38 20.63 3.46
C PRO A 105 3.44 20.97 2.29
N GLU A 106 3.96 21.52 1.19
CA GLU A 106 3.17 21.87 0.00
C GLU A 106 2.48 20.67 -0.68
N TRP A 107 2.95 19.44 -0.43
CA TRP A 107 2.35 18.23 -1.00
C TRP A 107 1.14 17.73 -0.22
N LEU A 108 0.88 18.31 0.97
CA LEU A 108 -0.32 18.01 1.74
C LEU A 108 -1.53 18.65 1.07
N LYS A 109 -2.42 17.83 0.54
CA LYS A 109 -3.77 18.26 0.15
C LYS A 109 -4.60 18.38 1.43
N THR A 110 -5.00 19.61 1.75
CA THR A 110 -5.88 19.93 2.90
C THR A 110 -7.33 19.96 2.44
#